data_AF-A0A2G4TXI1-F1
#
_entry.id   AF-A0A2G4TXI1-F1
#
_cell.length_a   1.000
_cell.length_b   1.000
_cell.length_c   1.000
_cell.angle_alpha   90.00
_cell.angle_beta   90.00
_cell.angle_gamma   90.00
#
_symmetry.space_group_name_H-M   'P 1'
#
loop_
_entity.id
_entity.type
_entity.pdbx_description
1 polymer ?
#
loop_
_entity_poly.entity_id
_entity_poly.type
_entity_poly.pdbx_seq_one_letter_code
_entity_poly.pdbx_strand_id
1 'polypeptide(L)'
;MLAGLFLPGKKLPDVGAVIASDSIVFSTKQLDKKFKHAVDFDVVTTKKNSETLKQYETAIKNHMDDTTTFEKGTYGFVKDSKVFFNPTTNNAVIIDKTGEFITGFKVIPGTPQYDNFMKNGVLR
;
A
#
# COMPACT_ATOMS: atom_id res chain seq x y z
N MET A 1 -46.83 24.08 8.32
CA MET A 1 -46.69 23.63 6.92
C MET A 1 -45.56 24.41 6.28
N LEU A 2 -44.48 23.73 5.87
CA LEU A 2 -43.70 23.97 4.65
C LEU A 2 -42.45 23.09 4.71
N ALA A 3 -42.54 21.97 4.01
CA ALA A 3 -41.45 21.03 3.78
C ALA A 3 -40.50 21.62 2.72
N GLY A 4 -39.21 21.62 3.01
CA GLY A 4 -38.14 21.82 2.03
C GLY A 4 -37.58 20.47 1.61
N LEU A 5 -37.82 20.09 0.36
CA LEU A 5 -37.35 18.87 -0.31
C LEU A 5 -35.81 18.87 -0.50
N PHE A 6 -35.20 17.72 -0.20
CA PHE A 6 -34.11 17.02 -0.88
C PHE A 6 -33.15 17.77 -1.83
N LEU A 7 -31.83 17.61 -1.58
CA LEU A 7 -30.87 17.01 -2.52
C LEU A 7 -29.67 16.39 -1.76
N PRO A 8 -29.53 15.05 -1.70
CA PRO A 8 -28.27 14.37 -1.40
C PRO A 8 -27.47 14.25 -2.70
N GLY A 9 -26.40 15.03 -2.82
CA GLY A 9 -25.68 15.10 -4.09
C GLY A 9 -24.23 15.52 -3.95
N LYS A 10 -23.36 14.52 -3.73
CA LYS A 10 -22.18 14.26 -4.59
C LYS A 10 -21.44 13.04 -4.04
N LYS A 11 -21.86 11.86 -4.48
CA LYS A 11 -20.98 10.70 -4.59
C LYS A 11 -20.00 11.05 -5.72
N LEU A 12 -18.77 11.42 -5.36
CA LEU A 12 -17.70 11.60 -6.34
C LEU A 12 -17.35 10.22 -6.89
N PRO A 13 -17.36 10.00 -8.21
CA PRO A 13 -16.71 8.85 -8.80
C PRO A 13 -15.24 9.24 -8.97
N ASP A 14 -14.37 8.82 -8.04
CA ASP A 14 -12.94 8.98 -8.26
C ASP A 14 -12.42 7.75 -9.01
N VAL A 15 -12.18 7.97 -10.29
CA VAL A 15 -11.61 7.03 -11.24
C VAL A 15 -10.10 7.07 -11.04
N GLY A 16 -9.61 6.26 -10.10
CA GLY A 16 -8.20 6.02 -9.88
C GLY A 16 -8.02 4.62 -9.31
N ALA A 17 -7.83 3.63 -10.21
CA ALA A 17 -7.59 2.21 -9.94
C ALA A 17 -7.58 1.81 -8.44
N VAL A 18 -8.77 1.64 -7.86
CA VAL A 18 -8.95 0.96 -6.58
C VAL A 18 -8.43 -0.46 -6.77
N ILE A 19 -7.18 -0.70 -6.40
CA ILE A 19 -6.75 -2.05 -6.08
C ILE A 19 -7.40 -2.28 -4.74
N ALA A 20 -8.62 -2.81 -4.77
CA ALA A 20 -9.30 -3.23 -3.57
C ALA A 20 -8.33 -4.13 -2.82
N SER A 21 -8.06 -3.82 -1.55
CA SER A 21 -7.22 -4.65 -0.69
C SER A 21 -7.63 -6.12 -0.68
N ASP A 22 -8.89 -6.39 -1.03
CA ASP A 22 -9.51 -7.71 -1.26
C ASP A 22 -8.86 -8.53 -2.40
N SER A 23 -8.27 -7.87 -3.40
CA SER A 23 -7.57 -8.52 -4.51
C SER A 23 -6.14 -8.95 -4.18
N ILE A 24 -5.63 -8.57 -3.00
CA ILE A 24 -4.25 -8.85 -2.59
C ILE A 24 -4.22 -10.18 -1.84
N VAL A 25 -3.37 -11.08 -2.33
CA VAL A 25 -3.13 -12.36 -1.68
C VAL A 25 -2.01 -12.21 -0.66
N PHE A 26 -2.32 -12.51 0.60
CA PHE A 26 -1.35 -12.52 1.68
C PHE A 26 -1.00 -13.94 2.08
N SER A 27 0.30 -14.20 2.19
CA SER A 27 0.84 -15.44 2.75
C SER A 27 1.41 -15.16 4.13
N THR A 28 1.01 -15.93 5.15
CA THR A 28 1.56 -15.80 6.51
C THR A 28 3.08 -15.90 6.53
N LYS A 29 3.65 -16.78 5.68
CA LYS A 29 5.11 -16.94 5.56
C LYS A 29 5.78 -15.67 5.01
N GLN A 30 5.12 -14.99 4.09
CA GLN A 30 5.64 -13.77 3.49
C GLN A 30 5.48 -12.58 4.42
N LEU A 31 4.33 -12.44 5.09
CA LEU A 31 4.11 -11.45 6.15
C LEU A 31 5.16 -11.61 7.26
N ASP A 32 5.41 -12.84 7.71
CA ASP A 32 6.41 -13.14 8.73
C ASP A 32 7.83 -12.73 8.29
N LYS A 33 8.22 -13.07 7.05
CA LYS A 33 9.51 -12.69 6.46
C LYS A 33 9.68 -11.18 6.32
N LYS A 34 8.58 -10.45 6.08
CA LYS A 34 8.57 -9.00 5.83
C LYS A 34 8.15 -8.19 7.05
N PHE A 35 7.93 -8.83 8.20
CA PHE A 35 7.49 -8.18 9.42
C PHE A 35 8.46 -7.12 9.95
N LYS A 36 9.74 -7.18 9.57
CA LYS A 36 10.72 -6.12 9.87
C LYS A 36 10.35 -4.74 9.34
N HIS A 37 9.46 -4.68 8.33
CA HIS A 37 8.94 -3.43 7.76
C HIS A 37 7.61 -3.01 8.38
N ALA A 38 7.04 -3.77 9.32
CA ALA A 38 5.76 -3.43 9.93
C ALA A 38 5.79 -2.04 10.62
N VAL A 39 6.94 -1.67 11.18
CA VAL A 39 7.20 -0.33 11.75
C VAL A 39 7.05 0.80 10.72
N ASP A 40 7.34 0.56 9.44
CA ASP A 40 7.16 1.55 8.37
C ASP A 40 5.68 1.88 8.15
N PHE A 41 4.79 0.95 8.52
CA PHE A 41 3.33 1.04 8.45
C PHE A 41 2.70 1.25 9.84
N ASP A 42 3.44 1.87 10.77
CA ASP A 42 2.99 2.22 12.12
C ASP A 42 2.59 1.03 13.02
N VAL A 43 2.98 -0.19 12.66
CA VAL A 43 2.80 -1.38 13.51
C VAL A 43 4.03 -1.53 14.42
N VAL A 44 4.01 -0.78 15.52
CA VAL A 44 5.07 -0.80 16.53
C VAL A 44 4.76 -1.85 17.60
N THR A 45 5.55 -2.93 17.62
CA THR A 45 5.43 -4.00 18.62
C THR A 45 6.78 -4.55 19.04
N THR A 46 6.85 -5.08 20.26
CA THR A 46 8.03 -5.78 20.79
C THR A 46 8.02 -7.28 20.52
N LYS A 47 6.91 -7.84 19.97
CA LYS A 47 6.73 -9.28 19.75
C LYS A 47 6.14 -9.57 18.37
N LYS A 48 6.75 -10.54 17.68
CA LYS A 48 6.19 -11.13 16.45
C LYS A 48 5.34 -12.35 16.82
N ASN A 49 4.02 -12.27 16.59
CA ASN A 49 3.07 -13.35 16.82
C ASN A 49 1.91 -13.25 15.79
N SER A 50 0.97 -14.19 15.82
CA SER A 50 -0.14 -14.20 14.86
C SER A 50 -1.02 -12.95 14.89
N GLU A 51 -1.16 -12.29 16.04
CA GLU A 51 -1.94 -11.06 16.16
C GLU A 51 -1.22 -9.88 15.49
N THR A 52 0.09 -9.74 15.73
CA THR A 52 0.86 -8.65 15.14
C THR A 52 1.05 -8.84 13.64
N LEU A 53 1.11 -10.09 13.15
CA LEU A 53 1.05 -10.37 11.71
C LEU A 53 -0.29 -9.93 11.09
N LYS A 54 -1.41 -10.11 11.77
CA LYS A 54 -2.72 -9.61 11.32
C LYS A 54 -2.78 -8.08 11.33
N GLN A 55 -2.17 -7.43 12.32
CA GLN A 55 -2.04 -5.96 12.33
C GLN A 55 -1.23 -5.48 11.13
N TYR A 56 -0.13 -6.15 10.81
CA TYR A 56 0.67 -5.83 9.63
C TYR A 56 -0.10 -6.03 8.32
N GLU A 57 -0.82 -7.14 8.18
CA GLU A 57 -1.72 -7.36 7.04
C GLU A 57 -2.75 -6.23 6.92
N THR A 58 -3.41 -5.89 8.03
CA THR A 58 -4.40 -4.81 8.07
C THR A 58 -3.80 -3.47 7.69
N ALA A 59 -2.57 -3.17 8.14
CA ALA A 59 -1.88 -1.93 7.79
C ALA A 59 -1.54 -1.85 6.29
N ILE A 60 -1.15 -2.97 5.67
CA ILE A 60 -0.95 -3.04 4.21
C ILE A 60 -2.28 -2.87 3.47
N LYS A 61 -3.36 -3.50 3.95
CA LYS A 61 -4.70 -3.32 3.36
C LYS A 61 -5.15 -1.86 3.42
N ASN A 62 -5.00 -1.22 4.58
CA ASN A 62 -5.31 0.19 4.76
C ASN A 62 -4.48 1.08 3.83
N HIS A 63 -3.19 0.79 3.65
CA HIS A 63 -2.36 1.49 2.67
C HIS A 63 -2.93 1.35 1.25
N MET A 64 -3.41 0.17 0.88
CA MET A 64 -3.92 -0.11 -0.46
C MET A 64 -5.33 0.47 -0.71
N ASP A 65 -6.16 0.56 0.33
CA ASP A 65 -7.49 1.18 0.27
C ASP A 65 -7.44 2.72 0.42
N ASP A 66 -6.27 3.30 0.73
CA ASP A 66 -6.10 4.74 0.84
C ASP A 66 -6.21 5.41 -0.55
N THR A 67 -7.08 6.40 -0.67
CA THR A 67 -7.34 7.14 -1.91
C THR A 67 -6.12 7.89 -2.48
N THR A 68 -5.09 8.12 -1.65
CA THR A 68 -3.83 8.76 -2.06
C THR A 68 -2.79 7.75 -2.53
N THR A 69 -3.04 6.45 -2.38
CA THR A 69 -2.18 5.38 -2.88
C THR A 69 -2.46 5.13 -4.35
N PHE A 70 -1.41 5.11 -5.17
CA PHE A 70 -1.53 4.85 -6.61
C PHE A 70 -0.41 3.93 -7.11
N GLU A 71 -0.68 3.23 -8.21
CA GLU A 71 0.32 2.42 -8.90
C GLU A 71 1.40 3.33 -9.50
N LYS A 72 2.66 3.11 -9.12
CA LYS A 72 3.83 3.83 -9.63
C LYS A 72 4.98 2.87 -9.90
N GLY A 73 5.03 2.36 -11.13
CA GLY A 73 6.19 1.66 -11.63
C GLY A 73 6.35 0.24 -11.07
N THR A 74 7.58 -0.27 -11.10
CA THR A 74 7.89 -1.69 -10.86
C THR A 74 9.04 -1.88 -9.88
N TYR A 75 9.14 -3.08 -9.31
CA TYR A 75 10.23 -3.46 -8.43
C TYR A 75 11.31 -4.24 -9.20
N GLY A 76 12.53 -3.72 -9.21
CA GLY A 76 13.60 -4.21 -10.08
C GLY A 76 14.05 -5.66 -9.82
N PHE A 77 13.68 -6.25 -8.68
CA PHE A 77 14.01 -7.64 -8.35
C PHE A 77 12.88 -8.64 -8.66
N VAL A 78 11.68 -8.16 -8.96
CA VAL A 78 10.54 -9.02 -9.27
C VAL A 78 9.95 -8.57 -10.61
N LYS A 79 10.10 -9.43 -11.62
CA LYS A 79 9.60 -9.15 -12.96
C LYS A 79 8.08 -8.99 -12.93
N ASP A 80 7.58 -8.01 -13.68
CA ASP A 80 6.16 -7.72 -13.83
C ASP A 80 5.45 -7.39 -12.48
N SER A 81 6.22 -6.94 -11.49
CA SER A 81 5.68 -6.44 -10.23
C SER A 81 5.14 -5.03 -10.37
N LYS A 82 4.17 -4.72 -9.52
CA LYS A 82 3.53 -3.42 -9.39
C LYS A 82 3.89 -2.82 -8.05
N VAL A 83 4.23 -1.53 -8.04
CA VAL A 83 4.50 -0.78 -6.82
C VAL A 83 3.35 0.18 -6.57
N PHE A 84 2.76 0.14 -5.38
CA PHE A 84 1.70 1.03 -4.92
C PHE A 84 2.28 2.00 -3.91
N PHE A 85 2.41 3.26 -4.32
CA PHE A 85 3.06 4.29 -3.53
C PHE A 85 2.02 5.26 -2.97
N ASN A 86 2.21 5.63 -1.71
CA ASN A 86 1.42 6.66 -1.04
C ASN A 86 2.33 7.86 -0.73
N PRO A 87 2.09 9.05 -1.33
CA PRO A 87 2.92 10.23 -1.12
C PRO A 87 2.75 10.86 0.27
N THR A 88 1.64 10.57 0.97
CA THR A 88 1.36 11.07 2.31
C THR A 88 2.26 10.39 3.35
N THR A 89 2.33 9.05 3.30
CA THR A 89 3.14 8.25 4.24
C THR A 89 4.56 7.98 3.72
N ASN A 90 4.78 8.22 2.43
CA ASN A 90 5.96 7.80 1.66
C ASN A 90 6.18 6.29 1.67
N ASN A 91 5.14 5.49 1.92
CA ASN A 91 5.24 4.05 1.90
C ASN A 91 5.00 3.50 0.50
N ALA A 92 5.67 2.40 0.18
CA ALA A 92 5.48 1.63 -1.04
C ALA A 92 5.10 0.18 -0.68
N VAL A 93 4.13 -0.37 -1.38
CA VAL A 93 3.73 -1.78 -1.31
C VAL A 93 3.97 -2.41 -2.67
N ILE A 94 4.67 -3.53 -2.70
CA ILE A 94 5.05 -4.24 -3.93
C ILE A 94 4.20 -5.50 -4.01
N ILE A 95 3.46 -5.62 -5.11
CA ILE A 95 2.65 -6.79 -5.46
C ILE A 95 3.24 -7.43 -6.70
N ASP A 96 3.25 -8.75 -6.77
CA ASP A 96 3.69 -9.46 -7.99
C ASP A 96 2.60 -9.47 -9.07
N LYS A 97 2.90 -10.10 -10.21
CA LYS A 97 1.94 -10.23 -11.31
C LYS A 97 0.68 -11.04 -10.98
N THR A 98 0.71 -11.84 -9.91
CA THR A 98 -0.39 -12.72 -9.49
C THR A 98 -1.30 -12.06 -8.45
N GLY A 99 -0.92 -10.89 -7.94
CA GLY A 99 -1.63 -10.22 -6.86
C GLY A 99 -1.08 -10.57 -5.46
N GLU A 100 0.04 -11.31 -5.37
CA GLU A 100 0.64 -11.66 -4.08
C GLU A 100 1.48 -10.49 -3.54
N PHE A 101 1.29 -10.20 -2.25
CA PHE A 101 2.14 -9.27 -1.52
C PHE A 101 3.59 -9.77 -1.44
N ILE A 102 4.53 -9.01 -2.01
CA ILE A 102 5.96 -9.35 -1.97
C ILE A 102 6.65 -8.65 -0.81
N THR A 103 6.51 -7.33 -0.69
CA THR A 103 7.17 -6.53 0.33
C THR A 103 6.54 -5.16 0.41
N GLY A 104 6.79 -4.42 1.48
CA GLY A 104 6.49 -3.00 1.56
C GLY A 104 7.46 -2.33 2.50
N PHE A 105 7.71 -1.04 2.31
CA PHE A 105 8.60 -0.23 3.14
C PHE A 105 8.43 1.26 2.86
N LYS A 106 8.94 2.10 3.76
CA LYS A 106 8.99 3.55 3.58
C LYS A 106 10.12 3.94 2.63
N VAL A 107 9.82 4.68 1.58
CA VAL A 107 10.78 5.24 0.62
C VAL A 107 11.19 6.63 1.12
N ILE A 108 12.41 6.78 1.61
CA ILE A 108 12.85 8.00 2.30
C ILE A 108 13.13 9.13 1.28
N PRO A 109 12.42 10.26 1.33
CA PRO A 109 12.67 11.41 0.45
C PRO A 109 14.11 11.92 0.56
N GLY A 110 14.69 12.33 -0.56
CA GLY A 110 16.07 12.83 -0.63
C GLY A 110 17.15 11.74 -0.64
N THR A 111 16.76 10.46 -0.69
CA THR A 111 17.71 9.36 -0.96
C THR A 111 17.82 9.11 -2.47
N PRO A 112 18.96 8.59 -2.96
CA PRO A 112 19.11 8.20 -4.36
C PRO A 112 18.05 7.18 -4.81
N GLN A 113 17.58 6.33 -3.89
CA GLN A 113 16.50 5.38 -4.15
C GLN A 113 15.17 6.11 -4.44
N TYR A 114 14.79 7.09 -3.60
CA TYR A 114 13.60 7.89 -3.82
C TYR A 114 13.68 8.66 -5.14
N ASP A 115 14.79 9.35 -5.39
CA ASP A 115 14.95 10.14 -6.61
C ASP A 115 14.88 9.25 -7.87
N ASN A 116 15.53 8.09 -7.83
CA ASN A 116 15.47 7.12 -8.91
C ASN A 116 14.05 6.55 -9.09
N PHE A 117 13.35 6.22 -8.00
CA PHE A 117 11.99 5.73 -8.06
C PHE A 117 11.02 6.79 -8.60
N MET A 118 11.16 8.03 -8.16
CA MET A 118 10.32 9.14 -8.62
C MET A 118 10.54 9.44 -10.10
N LYS A 119 11.80 9.44 -10.54
CA LYS A 119 12.21 9.77 -11.92
C LYS A 119 11.98 8.63 -12.91
N ASN A 120 12.39 7.41 -12.56
CA ASN A 120 12.44 6.27 -13.48
C ASN A 120 11.33 5.24 -13.21
N GLY A 121 10.59 5.34 -12.11
CA GLY A 121 9.54 4.38 -11.77
C GLY A 121 10.07 2.98 -11.43
N VAL A 122 11.35 2.85 -11.08
CA VAL A 122 11.96 1.56 -10.70
C VAL A 122 12.46 1.64 -9.27
N LEU A 123 11.86 0.84 -8.40
CA LEU A 123 12.26 0.69 -7.01
C LEU A 123 13.33 -0.41 -6.92
N ARG A 124 14.53 -0.07 -6.41
CA ARG A 124 15.69 -0.95 -6.25
C ARG A 124 16.24 -0.86 -4.83
#